data_AF-A0A226MBD0-F1
#
_entry.id   AF-A0A226MBD0-F1
#
_cell.length_a   1.000
_cell.length_b   1.000
_cell.length_c   1.000
_cell.angle_alpha   90.00
_cell.angle_beta   90.00
_cell.angle_gamma   90.00
#
_symmetry.space_group_name_H-M   'P 1'
#
loop_
_entity.id
_entity.type
_entity.pdbx_description
1 polymer ?
#
loop_
_entity_poly.entity_id
_entity_poly.type
_entity_poly.pdbx_seq_one_letter_code
_entity_poly.pdbx_strand_id
1 'polypeptide(L)'
;HQAVSFLLAERALQVSLARLAYQRAAWEADAGRRNTFFASVAKAFAADVANAAAADAVQIFGGCGFNCEFPVEKLMRDAKIYQVAAGAVGLAQRALDEATRFALQRKTFGKPIAEGALAERWEDQAGLSQSH
;
A
#
# COMPACT_ATOMS: atom_id res chain seq x y z
N HIS A 1 5.08 20.69 -26.79
CA HIS A 1 3.78 19.98 -26.70
C HIS A 1 3.92 18.45 -26.63
N GLN A 2 4.76 17.79 -27.43
CA GLN A 2 4.90 16.31 -27.38
C GLN A 2 5.37 15.76 -26.01
N ALA A 3 6.26 16.45 -25.29
CA ALA A 3 6.72 16.02 -23.97
C ALA A 3 5.58 15.90 -22.93
N VAL A 4 4.60 16.81 -22.97
CA VAL A 4 3.43 16.77 -22.09
C VAL A 4 2.53 15.59 -22.44
N SER A 5 2.36 15.29 -23.73
CA SER A 5 1.58 14.12 -24.15
C SER A 5 2.19 12.80 -23.68
N PHE A 6 3.53 12.67 -23.73
CA PHE A 6 4.21 11.48 -23.20
C PHE A 6 4.04 11.35 -21.68
N LEU A 7 4.17 12.45 -20.95
CA LEU A 7 3.96 12.48 -19.50
C LEU A 7 2.55 12.03 -19.13
N LEU A 8 1.54 12.60 -19.79
CA LEU A 8 0.13 12.23 -19.57
C LEU A 8 -0.14 10.77 -19.93
N ALA A 9 0.44 10.27 -21.01
CA ALA A 9 0.29 8.86 -21.41
C ALA A 9 0.90 7.91 -20.36
N GLU A 10 2.09 8.23 -19.84
CA GLU A 10 2.74 7.43 -18.81
C GLU A 10 1.93 7.43 -17.50
N ARG A 11 1.41 8.59 -17.08
CA ARG A 11 0.56 8.68 -15.89
C ARG A 11 -0.76 7.92 -16.09
N ALA A 12 -1.37 7.98 -17.28
CA ALA A 12 -2.57 7.21 -17.59
C ALA A 12 -2.33 5.69 -17.51
N LEU A 13 -1.17 5.22 -17.99
CA LEU A 13 -0.73 3.84 -17.84
C LEU A 13 -0.60 3.45 -16.36
N GLN A 14 0.12 4.24 -15.57
CA GLN A 14 0.34 3.97 -14.15
C GLN A 14 -0.96 3.97 -13.34
N VAL A 15 -1.89 4.89 -13.62
CA VAL A 15 -3.24 4.89 -13.00
C VAL A 15 -4.01 3.62 -13.36
N SER A 16 -3.91 3.16 -14.60
CA SER A 16 -4.55 1.91 -15.04
C SER A 16 -3.96 0.70 -14.32
N LEU A 17 -2.64 0.65 -14.14
CA LEU A 17 -1.96 -0.39 -13.37
C LEU A 17 -2.35 -0.35 -11.88
N ALA A 18 -2.47 0.83 -11.29
CA ALA A 18 -2.90 0.99 -9.90
C ALA A 18 -4.33 0.46 -9.70
N ARG A 19 -5.21 0.72 -10.66
CA ARG A 19 -6.58 0.18 -10.68
C ARG A 19 -6.58 -1.35 -10.73
N LEU A 20 -5.75 -1.94 -11.60
CA LEU A 20 -5.62 -3.40 -11.69
C LEU A 20 -5.06 -4.01 -10.39
N ALA A 21 -4.08 -3.37 -9.77
CA ALA A 21 -3.52 -3.81 -8.49
C ALA A 21 -4.59 -3.79 -7.37
N TYR A 22 -5.40 -2.74 -7.29
CA TYR A 22 -6.53 -2.68 -6.37
C TYR A 22 -7.58 -3.76 -6.66
N GLN A 23 -7.96 -3.94 -7.93
CA GLN A 23 -8.93 -4.98 -8.33
C GLN A 23 -8.43 -6.38 -7.99
N ARG A 24 -7.12 -6.63 -8.13
CA ARG A 24 -6.50 -7.89 -7.70
C ARG A 24 -6.62 -8.09 -6.19
N ALA A 25 -6.35 -7.05 -5.40
CA ALA A 25 -6.49 -7.10 -3.94
C ALA A 25 -7.95 -7.33 -3.51
N ALA A 26 -8.91 -6.72 -4.22
CA ALA A 26 -10.34 -6.93 -4.00
C ALA A 26 -10.74 -8.37 -4.32
N TRP A 27 -10.33 -8.89 -5.48
CA TRP A 27 -10.61 -10.27 -5.89
C TRP A 27 -10.08 -11.31 -4.89
N GLU A 28 -8.89 -11.09 -4.34
CA GLU A 28 -8.34 -11.97 -3.30
C GLU A 28 -9.16 -11.94 -2.01
N ALA A 29 -9.68 -10.77 -1.62
CA ALA A 29 -10.58 -10.63 -0.47
C ALA A 29 -11.93 -11.31 -0.72
N ASP A 30 -12.54 -11.08 -1.89
CA ASP A 30 -13.83 -11.67 -2.28
C ASP A 30 -13.75 -13.20 -2.35
N ALA A 31 -12.57 -13.73 -2.72
CA ALA A 31 -12.32 -15.17 -2.74
C ALA A 31 -11.92 -15.76 -1.37
N GLY A 32 -12.01 -14.98 -0.29
CA GLY A 32 -11.69 -15.42 1.07
C GLY A 32 -10.20 -15.71 1.32
N ARG A 33 -9.32 -15.29 0.41
CA ARG A 33 -7.86 -15.48 0.55
C ARG A 33 -7.23 -14.29 1.25
N ARG A 34 -6.04 -14.48 1.82
CA ARG A 34 -5.28 -13.40 2.44
C ARG A 34 -4.88 -12.35 1.41
N ASN A 35 -5.44 -11.14 1.54
CA ASN A 35 -5.14 -10.05 0.62
C ASN A 35 -4.04 -9.08 1.11
N THR A 36 -3.55 -9.20 2.35
CA THR A 36 -2.73 -8.15 3.01
C THR A 36 -1.54 -7.70 2.18
N PHE A 37 -0.89 -8.64 1.48
CA PHE A 37 0.19 -8.34 0.55
C PHE A 37 -0.29 -7.50 -0.65
N PHE A 38 -1.31 -7.98 -1.38
CA PHE A 38 -1.85 -7.29 -2.55
C PHE A 38 -2.46 -5.93 -2.20
N ALA A 39 -3.13 -5.81 -1.06
CA ALA A 39 -3.65 -4.54 -0.57
C ALA A 39 -2.52 -3.54 -0.24
N SER A 40 -1.43 -4.01 0.36
CA SER A 40 -0.26 -3.17 0.65
C SER A 40 0.43 -2.69 -0.62
N VAL A 41 0.61 -3.60 -1.60
CA VAL A 41 1.16 -3.27 -2.93
C VAL A 41 0.28 -2.24 -3.63
N ALA A 42 -1.03 -2.47 -3.69
CA ALA A 42 -1.98 -1.57 -4.33
C ALA A 42 -1.97 -0.18 -3.65
N LYS A 43 -1.97 -0.14 -2.32
CA LYS A 43 -1.94 1.11 -1.55
C LYS A 43 -0.67 1.91 -1.79
N ALA A 44 0.50 1.26 -1.69
CA ALA A 44 1.79 1.92 -1.88
C ALA A 44 1.95 2.44 -3.31
N PHE A 45 1.67 1.58 -4.29
CA PHE A 45 1.78 1.96 -5.70
C PHE A 45 0.80 3.09 -6.08
N ALA A 46 -0.46 3.02 -5.65
CA ALA A 46 -1.43 4.08 -5.91
C ALA A 46 -1.01 5.42 -5.26
N ALA A 47 -0.45 5.37 -4.05
CA ALA A 47 0.03 6.57 -3.37
C ALA A 47 1.22 7.22 -4.09
N ASP A 48 2.18 6.42 -4.56
CA ASP A 48 3.32 6.93 -5.34
C ASP A 48 2.87 7.51 -6.68
N VAL A 49 1.98 6.82 -7.40
CA VAL A 49 1.40 7.29 -8.67
C VAL A 49 0.61 8.59 -8.47
N ALA A 50 -0.16 8.73 -7.39
CA ALA A 50 -0.88 9.96 -7.09
C ALA A 50 0.06 11.15 -6.86
N ASN A 51 1.18 10.94 -6.16
CA ASN A 51 2.17 12.00 -5.96
C ASN A 51 2.87 12.39 -7.26
N ALA A 52 3.27 11.40 -8.07
CA ALA A 52 3.88 11.66 -9.36
C ALA A 52 2.93 12.45 -10.28
N ALA A 53 1.67 12.01 -10.38
CA ALA A 53 0.67 12.70 -11.20
C ALA A 53 0.39 14.13 -10.74
N ALA A 54 0.35 14.37 -9.43
CA ALA A 54 0.17 15.73 -8.89
C ALA A 54 1.40 16.61 -9.13
N ALA A 55 2.62 16.08 -9.00
CA ALA A 55 3.86 16.80 -9.28
C ALA A 55 3.96 17.19 -10.77
N ASP A 56 3.63 16.26 -11.66
CA ASP A 56 3.57 16.48 -13.10
C ASP A 56 2.54 17.56 -13.46
N ALA A 57 1.38 17.54 -12.80
CA ALA A 57 0.36 18.57 -12.99
C ALA A 57 0.88 19.95 -12.58
N VAL A 58 1.58 20.07 -11.44
CA VAL A 58 2.24 21.34 -11.07
C VAL A 58 3.23 21.78 -12.14
N GLN A 59 4.04 20.85 -12.65
CA GLN A 59 5.03 21.13 -13.70
C GLN A 59 4.38 21.62 -15.01
N ILE A 60 3.25 21.04 -15.40
CA ILE A 60 2.49 21.46 -16.59
C ILE A 60 1.92 22.88 -16.40
N PHE A 61 1.46 23.21 -15.20
CA PHE A 61 0.91 24.54 -14.87
C PHE A 61 1.99 25.61 -14.66
N GLY A 62 3.26 25.21 -14.51
CA GLY A 62 4.38 26.12 -14.28
C GLY A 62 4.19 26.94 -12.99
N GLY A 63 4.48 28.25 -13.04
CA GLY A 63 4.31 29.14 -11.88
C GLY A 63 2.88 29.17 -11.34
N CYS A 64 1.86 29.02 -12.20
CA CYS A 64 0.46 28.94 -11.79
C CYS A 64 0.14 27.68 -10.97
N GLY A 65 0.99 26.65 -11.05
CA GLY A 65 0.83 25.41 -10.31
C GLY A 65 1.00 25.55 -8.79
N PHE A 66 1.55 26.68 -8.33
CA PHE A 66 1.72 27.01 -6.92
C PHE A 66 0.66 27.99 -6.39
N ASN A 67 -0.24 28.47 -7.26
CA ASN A 67 -1.27 29.42 -6.89
C ASN A 67 -2.55 28.70 -6.44
N CYS A 68 -3.21 29.24 -5.40
CA CYS A 68 -4.47 28.71 -4.88
C CYS A 68 -5.66 28.89 -5.84
N GLU A 69 -5.50 29.65 -6.93
CA GLU A 69 -6.53 29.83 -7.96
C GLU A 69 -6.80 28.55 -8.76
N PHE A 70 -5.81 27.65 -8.83
CA PHE A 70 -5.93 26.36 -9.48
C PHE A 70 -5.89 25.23 -8.45
N PRO A 71 -6.70 24.17 -8.60
CA PRO A 71 -6.80 23.11 -7.60
C PRO A 71 -5.52 22.28 -7.45
N VAL A 72 -4.56 22.41 -8.36
CA VAL A 72 -3.37 21.56 -8.46
C VAL A 72 -2.45 21.67 -7.24
N GLU A 73 -2.32 22.85 -6.65
CA GLU A 73 -1.56 23.08 -5.42
C GLU A 73 -2.12 22.26 -4.26
N LYS A 74 -3.45 22.29 -4.08
CA LYS A 74 -4.15 21.52 -3.07
C LYS A 74 -4.01 20.02 -3.32
N LEU A 75 -4.19 19.58 -4.57
CA LEU A 75 -4.08 18.18 -4.95
C LEU A 75 -2.68 17.61 -4.67
N MET A 76 -1.62 18.40 -4.88
CA MET A 76 -0.25 17.99 -4.57
C MET A 76 -0.04 17.80 -3.06
N ARG A 77 -0.59 18.70 -2.23
CA ARG A 77 -0.55 18.54 -0.77
C ARG A 77 -1.34 17.31 -0.30
N ASP A 78 -2.54 17.11 -0.84
CA ASP A 78 -3.39 15.96 -0.51
C ASP A 78 -2.73 14.64 -0.93
N ALA A 79 -2.10 14.59 -2.10
CA ALA A 79 -1.39 13.41 -2.59
C ALA A 79 -0.29 12.98 -1.62
N LYS A 80 0.43 13.94 -1.01
CA LYS A 80 1.52 13.64 -0.10
C LYS A 80 1.08 12.90 1.16
N ILE A 81 -0.12 13.20 1.66
CA ILE A 81 -0.70 12.54 2.84
C ILE A 81 -0.82 11.03 2.59
N TYR A 82 -1.27 10.64 1.39
CA TYR A 82 -1.43 9.22 1.05
C TYR A 82 -0.10 8.46 1.02
N GLN A 83 0.97 9.09 0.53
CA GLN A 83 2.30 8.45 0.50
C GLN A 83 2.83 8.17 1.90
N VAL A 84 2.72 9.16 2.78
CA VAL A 84 3.14 9.04 4.18
C VAL A 84 2.30 7.98 4.89
N ALA A 85 0.97 8.01 4.71
CA ALA A 85 0.06 7.05 5.31
C ALA A 85 0.27 5.61 4.78
N ALA A 86 0.65 5.45 3.50
CA ALA A 86 1.01 4.15 2.95
C ALA A 86 2.31 3.61 3.57
N GLY A 87 3.36 4.45 3.65
CA GLY A 87 4.63 4.08 4.26
C GLY A 87 4.52 3.73 5.76
N ALA A 88 3.75 4.52 6.52
CA ALA A 88 3.51 4.27 7.94
C ALA A 88 2.83 2.91 8.19
N VAL A 89 1.85 2.54 7.35
CA VAL A 89 1.19 1.23 7.45
C VAL A 89 2.14 0.08 7.12
N GLY A 90 3.01 0.23 6.11
CA GLY A 90 4.03 -0.77 5.80
C GLY A 90 5.01 -1.01 6.96
N LEU A 91 5.45 0.07 7.62
CA LEU A 91 6.33 -0.01 8.79
C LEU A 91 5.65 -0.69 9.98
N ALA A 92 4.40 -0.33 10.27
CA ALA A 92 3.61 -0.96 11.32
C ALA A 92 3.40 -2.47 11.06
N GLN A 93 3.13 -2.86 9.81
CA GLN A 93 3.01 -4.26 9.43
C GLN A 93 4.32 -5.03 9.64
N ARG A 94 5.46 -4.47 9.20
CA ARG A 94 6.76 -5.12 9.40
C ARG A 94 7.11 -5.28 10.88
N ALA A 95 6.79 -4.28 11.69
CA ALA A 95 6.98 -4.35 13.14
C ALA A 95 6.12 -5.45 13.77
N LEU A 96 4.85 -5.57 13.37
CA LEU A 96 3.95 -6.64 13.81
C LEU A 96 4.44 -8.03 13.39
N ASP A 97 4.92 -8.18 12.15
CA ASP A 97 5.46 -9.44 11.65
C ASP A 97 6.70 -9.88 12.46
N GLU A 98 7.59 -8.95 12.77
CA GLU A 98 8.81 -9.25 13.55
C GLU A 98 8.48 -9.58 15.01
N ALA A 99 7.56 -8.84 15.64
CA ALA A 99 7.08 -9.12 16.98
C ALA A 99 6.43 -10.51 17.07
N THR A 100 5.61 -10.86 16.06
CA THR A 100 4.97 -12.18 15.98
C THR A 100 5.99 -13.29 15.82
N ARG A 101 6.95 -13.13 14.90
CA ARG A 101 8.03 -14.12 14.70
C ARG A 101 8.81 -14.36 15.99
N PHE A 102 9.17 -13.29 16.71
CA PHE A 102 9.87 -13.39 17.98
C PHE A 102 9.04 -14.16 19.03
N ALA A 103 7.75 -13.84 19.14
CA ALA A 103 6.85 -14.49 20.10
C ALA A 103 6.63 -15.99 19.84
N LEU A 104 6.65 -16.41 18.57
CA LEU A 104 6.55 -17.82 18.18
C LEU A 104 7.84 -18.61 18.41
N GLN A 105 9.01 -17.97 18.25
CA GLN A 105 10.31 -18.63 18.42
C GLN A 105 10.71 -18.82 19.89
N ARG A 106 10.28 -17.92 20.78
CA ARG A 106 10.63 -18.00 22.19
C ARG A 106 9.77 -19.03 22.91
N LYS A 107 10.42 -20.05 23.46
CA LYS A 107 9.80 -20.99 24.40
C LYS A 107 10.14 -20.58 25.83
N THR A 108 9.14 -20.36 26.66
CA THR A 108 9.29 -20.18 28.12
C THR A 108 8.54 -21.32 28.79
N PHE A 109 9.19 -22.04 29.72
CA PHE A 109 8.63 -23.27 30.32
C PHE A 109 8.26 -24.37 29.30
N GLY A 110 9.05 -24.51 28.24
CA GLY A 110 8.87 -25.56 27.22
C GLY A 110 7.81 -25.28 26.15
N LYS A 111 7.04 -24.19 26.29
CA LYS A 111 5.96 -23.79 25.37
C LYS A 111 6.23 -22.40 24.75
N PRO A 112 5.83 -22.14 23.48
CA PRO A 112 5.94 -20.82 22.88
C PRO A 112 5.21 -19.73 23.69
N ILE A 113 5.73 -18.50 23.70
CA ILE A 113 5.10 -17.39 24.44
C ILE A 113 3.70 -17.04 23.89
N ALA A 114 3.46 -17.29 22.60
CA ALA A 114 2.20 -16.95 21.91
C ALA A 114 1.12 -18.07 21.95
N GLU A 115 1.19 -19.01 22.89
CA GLU A 115 0.29 -20.17 22.95
C GLU A 115 -1.17 -19.73 23.32
N GLY A 116 -2.10 -19.86 22.37
CA GLY A 116 -3.55 -19.88 22.63
C GLY A 116 -4.44 -18.84 21.93
N ALA A 117 -3.92 -17.76 21.36
CA ALA A 117 -4.77 -16.73 20.71
C ALA A 117 -4.19 -16.11 19.42
N LEU A 118 -2.87 -15.93 19.36
CA LEU A 118 -2.20 -15.38 18.18
C LEU A 118 -1.76 -16.49 17.21
N ALA A 119 -1.40 -17.67 17.71
CA ALA A 119 -0.96 -18.79 16.88
C ALA A 119 -2.06 -19.28 15.92
N GLU A 120 -3.26 -19.59 16.44
CA GLU A 120 -4.40 -20.07 15.63
C GLU A 120 -4.82 -19.04 14.57
N ARG A 121 -4.97 -17.77 14.95
CA ARG A 121 -5.31 -16.68 14.01
C ARG A 121 -4.25 -16.48 12.94
N TRP A 122 -2.97 -16.71 13.25
CA TRP A 122 -1.88 -16.61 12.28
C TRP A 122 -1.74 -17.86 11.40
N GLU A 123 -2.01 -19.06 11.91
CA GLU A 123 -2.05 -20.29 11.12
C GLU A 123 -3.20 -20.24 10.11
N ASP A 124 -4.38 -19.77 10.53
CA ASP A 124 -5.53 -19.50 9.66
C ASP A 124 -5.22 -18.43 8.62
N GLN A 125 -4.55 -17.34 9.00
CA GLN A 125 -4.17 -16.28 8.07
C GLN A 125 -2.98 -16.66 7.17
N ALA A 126 -2.08 -17.55 7.59
CA ALA A 126 -0.94 -17.97 6.78
C ALA A 126 -1.27 -19.13 5.84
N GLY A 127 -2.46 -19.74 5.96
CA GLY A 127 -2.82 -20.94 5.20
C GLY A 127 -1.92 -22.14 5.53
N LEU A 128 -1.31 -22.14 6.72
CA LEU A 128 -0.38 -23.17 7.19
C LEU A 128 -1.12 -24.21 8.05
N SER A 129 -2.35 -24.60 7.68
CA SER A 129 -2.97 -25.77 8.31
C SER A 129 -2.17 -27.01 7.89
N GLN A 130 -1.23 -27.45 8.73
CA GLN A 130 -0.73 -28.80 8.60
C GLN A 130 -1.88 -29.73 8.97
N SER A 131 -2.39 -30.41 7.94
CA SER A 131 -3.27 -31.56 8.05
C SER A 131 -2.70 -32.54 9.08
N HIS A 132 -3.42 -32.70 10.19
CA HIS A 132 -3.35 -33.89 11.02
C HIS A 132 -4.00 -35.09 10.30
#